data_AF-A0A1L7WH25-F1
#
_entry.id   AF-A0A1L7WH25-F1
#
_cell.length_a   1.000
_cell.length_b   1.000
_cell.length_c   1.000
_cell.angle_alpha   90.00
_cell.angle_beta   90.00
_cell.angle_gamma   90.00
#
_symmetry.space_group_name_H-M   'P 1'
#
loop_
_entity.id
_entity.type
_entity.pdbx_description
1 polymer ?
#
loop_
_entity_poly.entity_id
_entity_poly.type
_entity_poly.pdbx_seq_one_letter_code
_entity_poly.pdbx_strand_id
1 'polypeptide(L)'
;MTLRLPPQSPIKIGSPYCVHATMENMPFDRPNSDQSLNYGTAVNPTSGGPRDRQASAGAEQVEQPSSEQPLPLLRLSGWDSEKQYDKHNPVCIHYDFQWKISQREKIRARHVFSDTEPDLVLAPSDFWKVKFRPRLDNYLKDEDKFPEDKYSCAETIIEVSVEKSRRRGLTKRCPKLEINWQQVDEHLEGLSDLFSIGRKITLSIEFVYKEVASDSAKAKGKKKKKSATEAQRLQRAAEAGLWTRVYEQYRCRAKHCKQGPHCWPDERGIHQKLLPAQLEEIVGHIKATMNEGETEEDIDVRIEIPPHIIKNILENNRKRKADGSIDHRQCKAHASSYNRCCDTAEMPTVEKPGDVEGDRQAMLEDYCNWGLAQVESERWRQALQIANQVAINQFLELNTILQHPKVVVDLMVKNKVAPGIALQFVSNIKKFQRERGKS
;
A
#
# COMPACT_ATOMS: atom_id res chain seq x y z
N MET A 1 -47.88 -46.50 -38.28
CA MET A 1 -49.09 -46.71 -37.46
C MET A 1 -48.64 -47.23 -36.10
N THR A 2 -48.37 -46.31 -35.17
CA THR A 2 -49.17 -46.04 -33.96
C THR A 2 -49.08 -47.16 -32.92
N LEU A 3 -48.13 -47.03 -31.98
CA LEU A 3 -48.22 -47.65 -30.67
C LEU A 3 -48.18 -46.57 -29.59
N ARG A 4 -49.21 -46.65 -28.75
CA ARG A 4 -49.71 -45.65 -27.79
C ARG A 4 -48.83 -45.58 -26.53
N LEU A 5 -48.62 -44.35 -26.05
CA LEU A 5 -48.27 -44.09 -24.65
C LEU A 5 -49.52 -44.21 -23.76
N PRO A 6 -49.42 -44.73 -22.52
CA PRO A 6 -50.48 -44.63 -21.53
C PRO A 6 -50.42 -43.31 -20.71
N PRO A 7 -51.52 -42.94 -20.05
CA PRO A 7 -51.78 -41.58 -19.58
C PRO A 7 -51.22 -41.32 -18.17
N GLN A 8 -50.77 -40.08 -17.93
CA GLN A 8 -50.54 -39.55 -16.59
C GLN A 8 -51.83 -38.96 -16.02
N SER A 9 -52.16 -39.31 -14.78
CA SER A 9 -53.06 -38.56 -13.89
C SER A 9 -52.84 -39.07 -12.44
N PRO A 10 -53.33 -38.37 -11.38
CA PRO A 10 -52.59 -37.30 -10.68
C PRO A 10 -52.60 -37.47 -9.13
N ILE A 11 -52.16 -36.41 -8.41
CA ILE A 11 -52.69 -35.92 -7.10
C ILE A 11 -51.79 -36.05 -5.84
N LYS A 12 -51.36 -34.85 -5.38
CA LYS A 12 -51.20 -34.26 -4.01
C LYS A 12 -50.18 -34.89 -3.05
N ILE A 13 -49.40 -34.07 -2.34
CA ILE A 13 -49.62 -33.45 -1.00
C ILE A 13 -48.23 -32.83 -0.68
N GLY A 14 -47.98 -31.71 -0.03
CA GLY A 14 -48.77 -30.73 0.69
C GLY A 14 -47.83 -29.61 1.19
N SER A 15 -48.38 -28.40 1.30
CA SER A 15 -47.92 -27.31 2.16
C SER A 15 -48.04 -27.75 3.63
N PRO A 16 -47.29 -27.25 4.64
CA PRO A 16 -47.48 -25.84 5.05
C PRO A 16 -46.36 -25.10 5.84
N TYR A 17 -46.59 -23.79 5.97
CA TYR A 17 -46.13 -22.79 6.95
C TYR A 17 -44.64 -22.35 6.99
N CYS A 18 -44.42 -21.05 6.71
CA CYS A 18 -43.95 -20.10 7.74
C CYS A 18 -44.07 -18.63 7.28
N VAL A 19 -45.06 -17.95 7.87
CA VAL A 19 -45.11 -16.58 8.40
C VAL A 19 -44.33 -15.44 7.71
N HIS A 20 -45.07 -14.62 6.96
CA HIS A 20 -44.76 -13.22 6.73
C HIS A 20 -45.22 -12.40 7.95
N ALA A 21 -44.32 -11.65 8.57
CA ALA A 21 -44.68 -10.61 9.54
C ALA A 21 -44.81 -9.28 8.79
N THR A 22 -46.06 -8.86 8.58
CA THR A 22 -46.44 -7.46 8.38
C THR A 22 -46.46 -6.78 9.74
N MET A 23 -45.72 -5.68 9.89
CA MET A 23 -45.93 -4.73 10.99
C MET A 23 -46.30 -3.37 10.41
N GLU A 24 -47.37 -2.86 10.99
CA GLU A 24 -48.19 -1.75 10.56
C GLU A 24 -47.47 -0.40 10.68
N ASN A 25 -47.81 0.48 9.75
CA ASN A 25 -47.59 1.91 9.86
C ASN A 25 -48.42 2.48 11.01
N MET A 26 -47.78 3.18 11.95
CA MET A 26 -48.39 4.25 12.73
C MET A 26 -47.36 5.37 12.95
N PRO A 27 -47.81 6.65 12.94
CA PRO A 27 -46.96 7.82 12.78
C PRO A 27 -46.38 8.27 14.12
N PHE A 28 -45.16 8.83 14.09
CA PHE A 28 -44.61 9.51 15.27
C PHE A 28 -44.06 10.88 14.86
N ASP A 29 -44.64 11.88 15.49
CA ASP A 29 -44.47 13.31 15.25
C ASP A 29 -43.02 13.78 15.36
N ARG A 30 -42.57 14.52 14.34
CA ARG A 30 -41.40 15.40 14.42
C ARG A 30 -41.79 16.64 15.23
N PRO A 31 -41.06 17.00 16.30
CA PRO A 31 -41.08 18.37 16.78
C PRO A 31 -40.34 19.24 15.75
N ASN A 32 -41.11 20.10 15.10
CA ASN A 32 -40.65 21.21 14.32
C ASN A 32 -39.97 22.22 15.27
N SER A 33 -38.67 22.45 15.10
CA SER A 33 -37.97 23.56 15.75
C SER A 33 -37.23 24.36 14.69
N ASP A 34 -38.03 25.14 13.95
CA ASP A 34 -37.58 26.42 13.43
C ASP A 34 -37.22 27.33 14.61
N GLN A 35 -35.93 27.48 14.88
CA GLN A 35 -35.43 28.62 15.63
C GLN A 35 -34.40 29.35 14.79
N SER A 36 -34.93 30.27 13.98
CA SER A 36 -34.22 31.44 13.48
C SER A 36 -33.66 32.22 14.66
N LEU A 37 -32.34 32.16 14.87
CA LEU A 37 -31.64 33.11 15.74
C LEU A 37 -31.56 34.45 15.02
N ASN A 38 -32.58 35.26 15.29
CA ASN A 38 -32.73 36.64 14.88
C ASN A 38 -31.79 37.49 15.75
N TYR A 39 -30.62 37.86 15.24
CA TYR A 39 -29.77 38.88 15.88
C TYR A 39 -30.35 40.27 15.58
N GLY A 40 -31.49 40.57 16.21
CA GLY A 40 -32.04 41.92 16.24
C GLY A 40 -31.26 42.77 17.24
N THR A 41 -30.36 43.62 16.74
CA THR A 41 -29.80 44.73 17.53
C THR A 41 -30.88 45.78 17.73
N ALA A 42 -31.18 46.11 18.99
CA ALA A 42 -32.11 47.18 19.34
C ALA A 42 -31.44 48.56 19.19
N VAL A 43 -32.12 49.46 18.48
CA VAL A 43 -32.00 50.93 18.53
C VAL A 43 -33.42 51.43 18.84
N ASN A 44 -33.73 52.49 19.59
CA ASN A 44 -33.10 53.72 20.10
C ASN A 44 -34.06 54.25 21.23
N PRO A 45 -34.07 55.50 21.82
CA PRO A 45 -33.48 56.79 21.40
C PRO A 45 -32.86 57.65 22.57
N THR A 46 -32.03 58.67 22.37
CA THR A 46 -32.32 60.09 21.99
C THR A 46 -31.00 60.84 22.28
N SER A 47 -30.42 61.71 21.44
CA SER A 47 -30.75 63.14 21.36
C SER A 47 -29.77 63.89 20.43
N GLY A 48 -30.30 64.82 19.60
CA GLY A 48 -29.64 66.05 19.12
C GLY A 48 -28.84 66.01 17.79
N GLY A 49 -29.40 66.58 16.71
CA GLY A 49 -28.72 66.84 15.41
C GLY A 49 -27.92 68.17 15.38
N PRO A 50 -27.80 68.92 14.25
CA PRO A 50 -27.87 68.58 12.81
C PRO A 50 -26.72 69.20 11.94
N ARG A 51 -26.72 68.92 10.61
CA ARG A 51 -25.98 69.56 9.48
C ARG A 51 -24.47 69.24 9.40
N ASP A 52 -23.84 68.95 8.25
CA ASP A 52 -23.91 69.55 6.92
C ASP A 52 -23.51 68.59 5.77
N ARG A 53 -23.88 69.00 4.56
CA ARG A 53 -23.52 68.45 3.24
C ARG A 53 -21.99 68.43 3.01
N GLN A 54 -21.46 67.34 2.43
CA GLN A 54 -20.54 67.48 1.29
C GLN A 54 -20.37 66.19 0.49
N ALA A 55 -20.55 66.30 -0.83
CA ALA A 55 -20.28 65.29 -1.83
C ALA A 55 -18.78 65.32 -2.20
N SER A 56 -18.18 64.15 -2.46
CA SER A 56 -17.28 63.95 -3.60
C SER A 56 -16.87 62.49 -3.78
N ALA A 57 -17.09 62.03 -5.01
CA ALA A 57 -16.19 61.27 -5.88
C ALA A 57 -15.53 59.98 -5.39
N GLY A 58 -15.83 58.91 -6.15
CA GLY A 58 -14.78 58.04 -6.69
C GLY A 58 -14.54 56.73 -5.93
N ALA A 59 -15.25 55.69 -6.32
CA ALA A 59 -14.69 54.37 -6.47
C ALA A 59 -15.64 53.55 -7.36
N GLU A 60 -15.20 53.28 -8.59
CA GLU A 60 -15.68 52.11 -9.34
C GLU A 60 -15.46 50.89 -8.45
N GLN A 61 -16.55 50.42 -7.85
CA GLN A 61 -16.61 49.11 -7.25
C GLN A 61 -16.49 48.12 -8.41
N VAL A 62 -15.27 47.67 -8.66
CA VAL A 62 -15.04 46.37 -9.29
C VAL A 62 -15.80 45.38 -8.41
N GLU A 63 -16.96 44.93 -8.89
CA GLU A 63 -17.65 43.77 -8.35
C GLU A 63 -16.63 42.63 -8.32
N GLN A 64 -16.06 42.34 -7.16
CA GLN A 64 -15.46 41.05 -6.90
C GLN A 64 -16.62 40.05 -6.97
N PRO A 65 -16.63 39.09 -7.91
CA PRO A 65 -17.47 37.93 -7.72
C PRO A 65 -16.83 37.15 -6.57
N SER A 66 -17.35 37.37 -5.37
CA SER A 66 -17.32 36.36 -4.31
C SER A 66 -18.16 35.18 -4.79
N SER A 67 -17.62 34.40 -5.72
CA SER A 67 -18.34 33.28 -6.30
C SER A 67 -18.14 32.05 -5.42
N GLU A 68 -19.19 31.67 -4.69
CA GLU A 68 -19.44 30.31 -4.20
C GLU A 68 -19.65 29.31 -5.37
N GLN A 69 -18.97 29.51 -6.50
CA GLN A 69 -19.02 28.63 -7.65
C GLN A 69 -17.91 27.57 -7.48
N PRO A 70 -18.23 26.27 -7.60
CA PRO A 70 -17.20 25.24 -7.56
C PRO A 70 -16.23 25.44 -8.72
N LEU A 71 -14.93 25.49 -8.41
CA LEU A 71 -13.85 25.48 -9.38
C LEU A 71 -14.00 24.28 -10.33
N PRO A 72 -14.04 24.50 -11.65
CA PRO A 72 -14.18 23.43 -12.63
C PRO A 72 -12.83 22.77 -12.95
N LEU A 73 -12.87 21.63 -13.64
CA LEU A 73 -11.72 21.13 -14.40
C LEU A 73 -11.68 21.84 -15.76
N LEU A 74 -10.48 22.17 -16.25
CA LEU A 74 -10.37 22.75 -17.58
C LEU A 74 -10.57 21.67 -18.63
N ARG A 75 -11.54 21.87 -19.52
CA ARG A 75 -11.68 21.05 -20.73
C ARG A 75 -10.65 21.48 -21.77
N LEU A 76 -10.38 20.60 -22.74
CA LEU A 76 -9.43 20.87 -23.83
C LEU A 76 -9.70 22.21 -24.54
N SER A 77 -10.97 22.60 -24.72
CA SER A 77 -11.36 23.86 -25.37
C SER A 77 -11.03 25.12 -24.55
N GLY A 78 -10.92 25.00 -23.23
CA GLY A 78 -10.60 26.10 -22.32
C GLY A 78 -9.17 26.04 -21.77
N TRP A 79 -8.38 25.05 -22.21
CA TRP A 79 -7.03 24.83 -21.74
C TRP A 79 -6.01 25.37 -22.74
N ASP A 80 -5.21 26.33 -22.28
CA ASP A 80 -4.01 26.82 -22.93
C ASP A 80 -2.77 26.13 -22.33
N SER A 81 -1.93 25.55 -23.19
CA SER A 81 -0.71 24.84 -22.80
C SER A 81 0.44 25.75 -22.39
N GLU A 82 0.45 27.01 -22.82
CA GLU A 82 1.49 28.00 -22.51
C GLU A 82 1.13 28.86 -21.29
N LYS A 83 -0.15 28.86 -20.91
CA LYS A 83 -0.64 29.58 -19.74
C LYS A 83 -0.24 28.88 -18.44
N GLN A 84 0.35 29.64 -17.53
CA GLN A 84 0.52 29.22 -16.15
C GLN A 84 -0.75 29.56 -15.37
N TYR A 85 -1.37 28.54 -14.78
CA TYR A 85 -2.55 28.71 -13.94
C TYR A 85 -2.11 28.96 -12.50
N ASP A 86 -2.66 29.99 -11.87
CA ASP A 86 -2.29 30.37 -10.50
C ASP A 86 -2.95 29.44 -9.49
N LYS A 87 -2.14 28.91 -8.58
CA LYS A 87 -2.57 28.02 -7.50
C LYS A 87 -3.06 28.78 -6.27
N HIS A 88 -2.65 30.04 -6.10
CA HIS A 88 -2.99 30.87 -4.95
C HIS A 88 -4.31 31.61 -5.14
N ASN A 89 -4.69 31.88 -6.39
CA ASN A 89 -6.01 32.33 -6.78
C ASN A 89 -6.57 31.44 -7.90
N PRO A 90 -6.94 30.19 -7.58
CA PRO A 90 -7.30 29.21 -8.59
C PRO A 90 -8.61 29.56 -9.29
N VAL A 91 -8.59 29.51 -10.61
CA VAL A 91 -9.78 29.58 -11.47
C VAL A 91 -10.28 28.18 -11.88
N CYS A 92 -9.51 27.14 -11.56
CA CYS A 92 -9.77 25.74 -11.85
C CYS A 92 -9.08 24.83 -10.83
N ILE A 93 -9.43 23.55 -10.80
CA ILE A 93 -8.82 22.56 -9.92
C ILE A 93 -7.42 22.18 -10.42
N HIS A 94 -6.45 22.13 -9.51
CA HIS A 94 -5.13 21.53 -9.76
C HIS A 94 -5.02 20.17 -9.09
N TYR A 95 -4.44 19.20 -9.78
CA TYR A 95 -4.18 17.86 -9.24
C TYR A 95 -2.82 17.32 -9.68
N ASP A 96 -2.25 16.45 -8.85
CA ASP A 96 -1.06 15.69 -9.24
C ASP A 96 -1.47 14.40 -9.93
N PHE A 97 -0.83 14.09 -11.04
CA PHE A 97 -1.01 12.84 -11.76
C PHE A 97 0.14 11.88 -11.50
N GLN A 98 -0.16 10.72 -10.97
CA GLN A 98 0.81 9.64 -10.74
C GLN A 98 0.42 8.46 -11.61
N TRP A 99 1.40 7.79 -12.19
CA TRP A 99 1.10 6.57 -12.93
C TRP A 99 2.23 5.56 -12.83
N LYS A 100 1.87 4.28 -12.97
CA LYS A 100 2.83 3.18 -12.95
C LYS A 100 2.37 2.01 -13.81
N ILE A 101 3.34 1.23 -14.26
CA ILE A 101 3.12 -0.03 -14.97
C ILE A 101 3.71 -1.18 -14.17
N SER A 102 2.85 -2.15 -13.86
CA SER A 102 3.18 -3.37 -13.15
C SER A 102 3.07 -4.56 -14.11
N GLN A 103 4.17 -5.30 -14.29
CA GLN A 103 4.15 -6.59 -14.98
C GLN A 103 3.91 -7.70 -13.95
N ARG A 104 2.89 -8.51 -14.16
CA ARG A 104 2.64 -9.71 -13.35
C ARG A 104 3.03 -10.95 -14.14
N GLU A 105 4.16 -11.52 -13.75
CA GLU A 105 4.49 -12.91 -14.04
C GLU A 105 3.81 -13.81 -13.00
N LYS A 106 3.65 -15.10 -13.32
CA LYS A 106 2.82 -16.10 -12.62
C LYS A 106 2.81 -16.06 -11.08
N ILE A 107 3.84 -15.53 -10.40
CA ILE A 107 3.93 -15.44 -8.93
C ILE A 107 4.47 -14.09 -8.42
N ARG A 108 5.03 -13.22 -9.26
CA ARG A 108 5.63 -11.94 -8.82
C ARG A 108 5.15 -10.78 -9.67
N ALA A 109 4.64 -9.74 -9.00
CA ALA A 109 4.46 -8.44 -9.60
C ALA A 109 5.82 -7.72 -9.62
N ARG A 110 6.33 -7.43 -10.81
CA ARG A 110 7.48 -6.55 -11.01
C ARG A 110 6.95 -5.15 -11.31
N HIS A 111 7.35 -4.18 -10.50
CA HIS A 111 7.18 -2.77 -10.82
C HIS A 111 8.18 -2.41 -11.92
N VAL A 112 7.68 -1.98 -13.08
CA VAL A 112 8.53 -1.73 -14.25
C VAL A 112 8.80 -0.25 -14.40
N PHE A 113 7.80 0.57 -14.09
CA PHE A 113 7.87 2.00 -14.33
C PHE A 113 6.89 2.73 -13.44
N SER A 114 7.30 3.89 -12.94
CA SER A 114 6.39 4.90 -12.42
C SER A 114 6.91 6.28 -12.77
N ASP A 115 5.99 7.23 -12.87
CA ASP A 115 6.30 8.65 -13.00
C ASP A 115 5.20 9.51 -12.37
N THR A 116 5.47 10.80 -12.19
CA THR A 116 4.58 11.76 -11.56
C THR A 116 4.66 13.10 -12.28
N GLU A 117 3.50 13.60 -12.71
CA GLU A 117 3.32 14.92 -13.29
C GLU A 117 2.51 15.78 -12.30
N PRO A 118 3.15 16.72 -11.58
CA PRO A 118 2.46 17.55 -10.62
C PRO A 118 1.66 18.67 -11.30
N ASP A 119 0.68 19.21 -10.56
CA ASP A 119 0.00 20.48 -10.88
C ASP A 119 -0.69 20.54 -12.25
N LEU A 120 -1.36 19.46 -12.65
CA LEU A 120 -2.20 19.44 -13.84
C LEU A 120 -3.55 20.12 -13.59
N VAL A 121 -4.04 20.83 -14.62
CA VAL A 121 -5.32 21.54 -14.61
C VAL A 121 -6.32 21.04 -15.65
N LEU A 122 -5.82 20.34 -16.68
CA LEU A 122 -6.63 19.77 -17.75
C LEU A 122 -7.41 18.57 -17.20
N ALA A 123 -8.68 18.43 -17.57
CA ALA A 123 -9.52 17.32 -17.13
C ALA A 123 -8.85 15.97 -17.45
N PRO A 124 -8.86 14.99 -16.52
CA PRO A 124 -8.21 13.71 -16.71
C PRO A 124 -8.56 13.03 -18.04
N SER A 125 -9.83 13.11 -18.47
CA SER A 125 -10.29 12.54 -19.74
C SER A 125 -9.65 13.16 -20.99
N ASP A 126 -9.41 14.47 -20.97
CA ASP A 126 -8.79 15.21 -22.08
C ASP A 126 -7.27 15.06 -22.03
N PHE A 127 -6.68 15.14 -20.83
CA PHE A 127 -5.27 14.85 -20.61
C PHE A 127 -4.90 13.44 -21.07
N TRP A 128 -5.75 12.45 -20.76
CA TRP A 128 -5.61 11.08 -21.23
C TRP A 128 -5.49 11.01 -22.74
N LYS A 129 -6.44 11.63 -23.46
CA LYS A 129 -6.50 11.54 -24.92
C LYS A 129 -5.35 12.25 -25.60
N VAL A 130 -5.01 13.46 -25.15
CA VAL A 130 -4.12 14.38 -25.88
C VAL A 130 -2.66 14.17 -25.53
N LYS A 131 -2.34 13.91 -24.25
CA LYS A 131 -0.95 13.80 -23.79
C LYS A 131 -0.58 12.40 -23.37
N PHE A 132 -1.38 11.79 -22.51
CA PHE A 132 -0.93 10.59 -21.81
C PHE A 132 -1.03 9.31 -22.63
N ARG A 133 -2.08 9.12 -23.41
CA ARG A 133 -2.25 7.90 -24.22
C ARG A 133 -1.14 7.74 -25.27
N PRO A 134 -0.77 8.78 -26.05
CA PRO A 134 0.38 8.68 -26.95
C PRO A 134 1.69 8.36 -26.19
N ARG A 135 1.87 8.95 -24.99
CA ARG A 135 3.03 8.67 -24.13
C ARG A 135 3.08 7.22 -23.67
N LEU A 136 1.93 6.67 -23.27
CA LEU A 136 1.78 5.27 -22.87
C LEU A 136 2.06 4.34 -24.06
N ASP A 137 1.47 4.61 -25.22
CA ASP A 137 1.65 3.80 -26.42
C ASP A 137 3.12 3.79 -26.88
N ASN A 138 3.81 4.93 -26.82
CA ASN A 138 5.24 5.00 -27.12
C ASN A 138 6.09 4.19 -26.11
N TYR A 139 5.71 4.20 -24.84
CA TYR A 139 6.40 3.41 -23.82
C TYR A 139 6.21 1.91 -24.00
N LEU A 140 5.04 1.47 -24.49
CA LEU A 140 4.72 0.06 -24.72
C LEU A 140 5.36 -0.51 -25.99
N LYS A 141 5.84 0.34 -26.92
CA LYS A 141 6.60 -0.06 -28.12
C LYS A 141 8.08 -0.34 -27.86
N ASP A 142 8.54 -0.08 -26.63
CA ASP A 142 9.91 -0.35 -26.24
C ASP A 142 10.09 -1.86 -26.01
N GLU A 143 10.52 -2.58 -27.05
CA GLU A 143 10.69 -4.04 -27.06
C GLU A 143 11.60 -4.57 -25.93
N ASP A 144 12.56 -3.78 -25.47
CA ASP A 144 13.44 -4.15 -24.35
C ASP A 144 12.68 -4.19 -23.02
N LYS A 145 11.62 -3.37 -22.89
CA LYS A 145 10.79 -3.27 -21.68
C LYS A 145 9.48 -4.07 -21.79
N PHE A 146 8.90 -4.11 -22.98
CA PHE A 146 7.65 -4.79 -23.32
C PHE A 146 7.83 -5.48 -24.67
N PRO A 147 8.32 -6.73 -24.69
CA PRO A 147 8.36 -7.50 -25.92
C PRO A 147 6.94 -7.61 -26.49
N GLU A 148 6.76 -7.25 -27.77
CA GLU A 148 5.48 -7.41 -28.46
C GLU A 148 4.99 -8.87 -28.30
N ASP A 149 3.68 -9.04 -28.21
CA ASP A 149 2.97 -10.32 -28.04
C ASP A 149 3.10 -11.04 -26.69
N LYS A 150 4.05 -10.66 -25.83
CA LYS A 150 4.23 -11.37 -24.55
C LYS A 150 3.30 -10.87 -23.45
N TYR A 151 2.86 -9.62 -23.47
CA TYR A 151 2.10 -9.01 -22.39
C TYR A 151 0.82 -8.33 -22.87
N SER A 152 -0.28 -8.54 -22.14
CA SER A 152 -1.54 -7.84 -22.36
C SER A 152 -1.98 -7.08 -21.11
N CYS A 153 -2.57 -5.90 -21.30
CA CYS A 153 -3.16 -5.15 -20.19
C CYS A 153 -4.35 -5.93 -19.64
N ALA A 154 -4.27 -6.33 -18.37
CA ALA A 154 -5.31 -7.13 -17.71
C ALA A 154 -6.28 -6.25 -16.92
N GLU A 155 -5.73 -5.32 -16.14
CA GLU A 155 -6.50 -4.43 -15.28
C GLU A 155 -5.84 -3.05 -15.22
N THR A 156 -6.65 -2.00 -15.16
CA THR A 156 -6.22 -0.65 -14.79
C THR A 156 -6.84 -0.29 -13.46
N ILE A 157 -6.03 0.20 -12.52
CA ILE A 157 -6.48 0.64 -11.20
C ILE A 157 -6.37 2.15 -11.16
N ILE A 158 -7.46 2.83 -10.82
CA ILE A 158 -7.52 4.28 -10.68
C ILE A 158 -7.80 4.60 -9.23
N GLU A 159 -7.00 5.50 -8.66
CA GLU A 159 -7.16 6.00 -7.31
C GLU A 159 -7.14 7.53 -7.31
N VAL A 160 -8.14 8.17 -6.72
CA VAL A 160 -8.13 9.61 -6.42
C VAL A 160 -8.01 9.75 -4.92
N SER A 161 -6.94 10.40 -4.46
CA SER A 161 -6.68 10.64 -3.05
C SER A 161 -6.62 12.14 -2.76
N VAL A 162 -6.99 12.51 -1.53
CA VAL A 162 -6.94 13.90 -1.06
C VAL A 162 -6.17 13.95 0.24
N GLU A 163 -5.15 14.80 0.30
CA GLU A 163 -4.28 14.92 1.47
C GLU A 163 -5.08 15.38 2.71
N LYS A 164 -4.84 14.73 3.86
CA LYS A 164 -5.42 15.08 5.17
C LYS A 164 -6.96 15.14 5.17
N SER A 165 -7.62 14.41 4.27
CA SER A 165 -9.09 14.31 4.23
C SER A 165 -9.59 12.98 4.81
N ARG A 166 -10.73 13.02 5.49
CA ARG A 166 -11.49 11.83 5.91
C ARG A 166 -12.51 11.39 4.85
N ARG A 167 -12.77 12.20 3.81
CA ARG A 167 -13.63 11.79 2.68
C ARG A 167 -12.96 10.61 1.98
N ARG A 168 -13.76 9.59 1.64
CA ARG A 168 -13.28 8.44 0.89
C ARG A 168 -12.91 8.91 -0.52
N GLY A 169 -11.66 8.69 -0.91
CA GLY A 169 -11.22 8.86 -2.28
C GLY A 169 -11.94 7.90 -3.24
N LEU A 170 -11.71 8.09 -4.54
CA LEU A 170 -12.17 7.15 -5.56
C LEU A 170 -11.16 6.01 -5.66
N THR A 171 -11.61 4.76 -5.64
CA THR A 171 -10.79 3.62 -6.08
C THR A 171 -11.61 2.77 -7.02
N LYS A 172 -11.13 2.60 -8.25
CA LYS A 172 -11.80 1.83 -9.30
C LYS A 172 -10.83 0.89 -9.98
N ARG A 173 -11.32 -0.29 -10.31
CA ARG A 173 -10.61 -1.27 -11.14
C ARG A 173 -11.38 -1.43 -12.43
N CYS A 174 -10.70 -1.18 -13.53
CA CYS A 174 -11.23 -1.24 -14.88
C CYS A 174 -10.60 -2.43 -15.60
N PRO A 175 -11.36 -3.19 -16.40
CA PRO A 175 -10.77 -4.19 -17.27
C PRO A 175 -9.92 -3.49 -18.34
N LYS A 176 -8.72 -4.00 -18.60
CA LYS A 176 -7.81 -3.46 -19.62
C LYS A 176 -7.65 -1.94 -19.46
N LEU A 177 -7.90 -1.16 -20.52
CA LEU A 177 -7.81 0.31 -20.56
C LEU A 177 -9.20 0.98 -20.64
N GLU A 178 -10.28 0.29 -20.28
CA GLU A 178 -11.66 0.78 -20.38
C GLU A 178 -12.03 1.62 -19.14
N ILE A 179 -11.53 2.85 -19.12
CA ILE A 179 -11.72 3.78 -18.02
C ILE A 179 -13.00 4.59 -18.23
N ASN A 180 -13.88 4.58 -17.22
CA ASN A 180 -15.01 5.52 -17.18
C ASN A 180 -14.52 6.91 -16.76
N TRP A 181 -14.05 7.66 -17.75
CA TRP A 181 -13.49 8.99 -17.57
C TRP A 181 -14.49 10.02 -17.04
N GLN A 182 -15.77 9.90 -17.40
CA GLN A 182 -16.82 10.78 -16.89
C GLN A 182 -16.91 10.70 -15.36
N GLN A 183 -16.91 9.48 -14.82
CA GLN A 183 -16.94 9.28 -13.36
C GLN A 183 -15.69 9.86 -12.66
N VAL A 184 -14.52 9.80 -13.32
CA VAL A 184 -13.27 10.35 -12.76
C VAL A 184 -13.33 11.88 -12.75
N ASP A 185 -13.70 12.49 -13.88
CA ASP A 185 -13.81 13.95 -14.00
C ASP A 185 -14.84 14.51 -13.00
N GLU A 186 -16.05 13.94 -12.97
CA GLU A 186 -17.13 14.34 -12.03
C GLU A 186 -16.68 14.20 -10.57
N HIS A 187 -15.93 13.12 -10.26
CA HIS A 187 -15.41 12.95 -8.90
C HIS A 187 -14.39 14.03 -8.55
N LEU A 188 -13.46 14.38 -9.45
CA LEU A 188 -12.49 15.43 -9.21
C LEU A 188 -13.15 16.80 -9.06
N GLU A 189 -14.14 17.14 -9.89
CA GLU A 189 -14.92 18.37 -9.76
C GLU A 189 -15.66 18.44 -8.42
N GLY A 190 -16.19 17.30 -7.94
CA GLY A 190 -16.80 17.18 -6.62
C GLY A 190 -15.85 17.37 -5.42
N LEU A 191 -14.53 17.52 -5.66
CA LEU A 191 -13.51 17.82 -4.65
C LEU A 191 -13.06 19.29 -4.68
N SER A 192 -13.73 20.14 -5.45
CA SER A 192 -13.44 21.56 -5.60
C SER A 192 -13.39 22.32 -4.27
N ASP A 193 -14.31 22.02 -3.35
CA ASP A 193 -14.36 22.57 -2.00
C ASP A 193 -13.10 22.23 -1.19
N LEU A 194 -12.64 20.98 -1.29
CA LEU A 194 -11.43 20.52 -0.63
C LEU A 194 -10.18 21.17 -1.22
N PHE A 195 -10.13 21.34 -2.54
CA PHE A 195 -9.04 22.05 -3.18
C PHE A 195 -8.98 23.51 -2.74
N SER A 196 -10.13 24.18 -2.67
CA SER A 196 -10.24 25.60 -2.29
C SER A 196 -9.74 25.88 -0.86
N ILE A 197 -9.89 24.93 0.06
CA ILE A 197 -9.30 25.02 1.42
C ILE A 197 -7.82 24.58 1.49
N GLY A 198 -7.17 24.41 0.34
CA GLY A 198 -5.75 24.08 0.21
C GLY A 198 -5.42 22.59 0.33
N ARG A 199 -6.37 21.67 0.14
CA ARG A 199 -6.06 20.23 0.11
C ARG A 199 -5.47 19.84 -1.25
N LYS A 200 -4.41 19.04 -1.22
CA LYS A 200 -3.81 18.46 -2.41
C LYS A 200 -4.61 17.27 -2.90
N ILE A 201 -4.99 17.27 -4.18
CA ILE A 201 -5.65 16.16 -4.87
C ILE A 201 -4.60 15.40 -5.69
N THR A 202 -4.69 14.08 -5.71
CA THR A 202 -3.78 13.22 -6.49
C THR A 202 -4.57 12.12 -7.20
N LEU A 203 -4.46 12.08 -8.53
CA LEU A 203 -4.97 11.02 -9.40
C LEU A 203 -3.84 10.04 -9.69
N SER A 204 -3.98 8.79 -9.27
CA SER A 204 -3.04 7.70 -9.49
C SER A 204 -3.64 6.66 -10.43
N ILE A 205 -2.89 6.24 -11.45
CA ILE A 205 -3.28 5.17 -12.38
C ILE A 205 -2.21 4.08 -12.45
N GLU A 206 -2.60 2.84 -12.18
CA GLU A 206 -1.75 1.66 -12.33
C GLU A 206 -2.25 0.78 -13.49
N PHE A 207 -1.40 0.56 -14.48
CA PHE A 207 -1.65 -0.42 -15.55
C PHE A 207 -0.99 -1.74 -15.19
N VAL A 208 -1.78 -2.80 -15.11
CA VAL A 208 -1.28 -4.14 -14.80
C VAL A 208 -1.26 -4.98 -16.06
N TYR A 209 -0.06 -5.32 -16.51
CA TYR A 209 0.16 -6.19 -17.66
C TYR A 209 0.44 -7.62 -17.21
N LYS A 210 -0.17 -8.60 -17.88
CA LYS A 210 0.02 -10.04 -17.62
C LYS A 210 0.58 -10.71 -18.86
N GLU A 211 1.45 -11.70 -18.62
CA GLU A 211 1.99 -12.52 -19.69
C GLU A 211 0.86 -13.26 -20.41
N VAL A 212 0.76 -13.11 -21.72
CA VAL A 212 -0.14 -13.88 -22.57
C VAL A 212 0.49 -15.26 -22.73
N ALA A 213 -0.19 -16.30 -22.24
CA ALA A 213 0.28 -17.66 -22.47
C ALA A 213 0.23 -17.94 -23.97
N SER A 214 1.39 -18.04 -24.61
CA SER A 214 1.48 -18.44 -26.01
C SER A 214 1.09 -19.91 -26.15
N ASP A 215 -0.13 -20.17 -26.65
CA ASP A 215 -0.62 -21.51 -27.01
C ASP A 215 0.04 -22.06 -28.30
N SER A 216 1.31 -21.73 -28.53
CA SER A 216 2.08 -22.18 -29.68
C SER A 216 2.96 -23.37 -29.32
N ALA A 217 2.34 -24.52 -29.00
CA ALA A 217 2.96 -25.83 -29.17
C ALA A 217 1.91 -26.95 -29.13
N LYS A 218 1.18 -27.14 -30.24
CA LYS A 218 0.75 -28.49 -30.64
C LYS A 218 2.00 -29.27 -31.04
N ALA A 219 2.74 -29.79 -30.07
CA ALA A 219 3.78 -30.78 -30.29
C ALA A 219 3.30 -32.14 -29.78
N LYS A 220 3.32 -33.11 -30.70
CA LYS A 220 2.97 -34.53 -30.59
C LYS A 220 3.28 -35.15 -29.22
N GLY A 221 2.40 -36.09 -28.84
CA GLY A 221 2.43 -36.88 -27.62
C GLY A 221 3.84 -37.27 -27.14
N LYS A 222 4.25 -36.67 -26.05
CA LYS A 222 5.10 -37.28 -25.03
C LYS A 222 4.37 -37.09 -23.71
N LYS A 223 4.16 -38.18 -22.97
CA LYS A 223 3.61 -38.18 -21.61
C LYS A 223 4.18 -36.99 -20.85
N LYS A 224 3.34 -35.99 -20.62
CA LYS A 224 3.70 -34.76 -19.92
C LYS A 224 4.09 -35.20 -18.51
N LYS A 225 5.40 -35.25 -18.21
CA LYS A 225 5.85 -35.27 -16.83
C LYS A 225 5.21 -34.06 -16.18
N LYS A 226 4.27 -34.30 -15.26
CA LYS A 226 3.59 -33.25 -14.48
C LYS A 226 4.69 -32.33 -13.95
N SER A 227 4.58 -31.03 -14.21
CA SER A 227 5.58 -30.09 -13.68
C SER A 227 5.58 -30.24 -12.16
N ALA A 228 6.75 -30.12 -11.52
CA ALA A 228 6.85 -30.24 -10.07
C ALA A 228 5.84 -29.33 -9.34
N THR A 229 5.43 -28.22 -9.95
CA THR A 229 4.44 -27.26 -9.45
C THR A 229 2.98 -27.74 -9.59
N GLU A 230 2.62 -28.40 -10.69
CA GLU A 230 1.28 -28.97 -10.86
C GLU A 230 1.13 -30.27 -10.06
N ALA A 231 2.20 -31.06 -9.97
CA ALA A 231 2.30 -32.17 -9.04
C ALA A 231 2.20 -31.70 -7.59
N GLN A 232 2.91 -30.63 -7.19
CA GLN A 232 2.74 -30.02 -5.86
C GLN A 232 1.34 -29.46 -5.64
N ARG A 233 0.69 -28.88 -6.66
CA ARG A 233 -0.66 -28.32 -6.53
C ARG A 233 -1.71 -29.42 -6.39
N LEU A 234 -1.58 -30.49 -7.17
CA LEU A 234 -2.41 -31.69 -7.04
C LEU A 234 -2.12 -32.41 -5.72
N GLN A 235 -0.86 -32.45 -5.29
CA GLN A 235 -0.46 -33.00 -3.99
C GLN A 235 -1.04 -32.17 -2.85
N ARG A 236 -0.94 -30.84 -2.86
CA ARG A 236 -1.59 -29.99 -1.84
C ARG A 236 -3.11 -30.08 -1.88
N ALA A 237 -3.71 -30.25 -3.05
CA ALA A 237 -5.16 -30.43 -3.20
C ALA A 237 -5.62 -31.81 -2.69
N ALA A 238 -4.82 -32.86 -2.92
CA ALA A 238 -5.04 -34.19 -2.35
C ALA A 238 -4.83 -34.19 -0.83
N GLU A 239 -3.77 -33.52 -0.36
CA GLU A 239 -3.42 -33.39 1.05
C GLU A 239 -4.32 -32.41 1.83
N ALA A 240 -5.18 -31.66 1.13
CA ALA A 240 -6.04 -30.64 1.74
C ALA A 240 -6.96 -31.24 2.82
N GLY A 241 -7.39 -32.49 2.67
CA GLY A 241 -8.22 -33.20 3.64
C GLY A 241 -7.49 -33.46 4.96
N LEU A 242 -6.21 -33.88 4.90
CA LEU A 242 -5.38 -34.09 6.08
C LEU A 242 -5.01 -32.76 6.76
N TRP A 243 -4.55 -31.77 5.99
CA TRP A 243 -4.23 -30.44 6.52
C TRP A 243 -5.41 -29.80 7.23
N THR A 244 -6.61 -29.85 6.63
CA THR A 244 -7.82 -29.28 7.22
C THR A 244 -8.14 -29.91 8.58
N ARG A 245 -8.01 -31.24 8.70
CA ARG A 245 -8.25 -31.96 9.95
C ARG A 245 -7.20 -31.66 11.01
N VAL A 246 -5.92 -31.54 10.64
CA VAL A 246 -4.85 -31.13 11.57
C VAL A 246 -5.04 -29.69 12.05
N TYR A 247 -5.36 -28.76 11.16
CA TYR A 247 -5.66 -27.38 11.54
C TYR A 247 -6.86 -27.29 12.50
N GLU A 248 -7.94 -28.04 12.23
CA GLU A 248 -9.13 -28.05 13.09
C GLU A 248 -8.86 -28.72 14.45
N GLN A 249 -8.03 -29.78 14.49
CA GLN A 249 -7.64 -30.47 15.73
C GLN A 249 -6.86 -29.56 16.68
N TYR A 250 -5.90 -28.78 16.15
CA TYR A 250 -5.07 -27.87 16.96
C TYR A 250 -5.61 -26.44 17.01
N ARG A 251 -6.84 -26.23 16.53
CA ARG A 251 -7.51 -24.94 16.62
C ARG A 251 -7.82 -24.62 18.07
N CYS A 252 -7.41 -23.43 18.50
CA CYS A 252 -7.60 -23.01 19.88
C CYS A 252 -9.08 -22.70 20.14
N ARG A 253 -9.75 -23.51 20.96
CA ARG A 253 -11.18 -23.33 21.32
C ARG A 253 -11.40 -22.44 22.55
N ALA A 254 -10.33 -22.03 23.22
CA ALA A 254 -10.42 -21.19 24.42
C ALA A 254 -10.72 -19.73 24.05
N LYS A 255 -11.82 -19.19 24.60
CA LYS A 255 -12.35 -17.83 24.31
C LYS A 255 -11.34 -16.70 24.56
N HIS A 256 -10.36 -16.90 25.45
CA HIS A 256 -9.38 -15.88 25.84
C HIS A 256 -7.93 -16.34 25.70
N CYS A 257 -7.64 -17.28 24.80
CA CYS A 257 -6.27 -17.71 24.58
C CYS A 257 -5.42 -16.61 23.92
N LYS A 258 -4.31 -16.22 24.55
CA LYS A 258 -3.38 -15.20 24.02
C LYS A 258 -2.37 -15.77 23.01
N GLN A 259 -2.37 -17.08 22.77
CA GLN A 259 -1.38 -17.75 21.93
C GLN A 259 -1.70 -17.75 20.43
N GLY A 260 -2.90 -17.28 20.04
CA GLY A 260 -3.32 -17.19 18.64
C GLY A 260 -4.26 -18.32 18.22
N PRO A 261 -4.52 -18.46 16.90
CA PRO A 261 -5.58 -19.32 16.39
C PRO A 261 -5.32 -20.83 16.55
N HIS A 262 -4.05 -21.24 16.65
CA HIS A 262 -3.64 -22.64 16.83
C HIS A 262 -2.76 -22.77 18.07
N CYS A 263 -3.10 -23.70 18.94
CA CYS A 263 -2.43 -23.88 20.22
C CYS A 263 -2.47 -25.36 20.63
N TRP A 264 -1.45 -25.81 21.36
CA TRP A 264 -1.42 -27.13 21.97
C TRP A 264 -1.39 -26.99 23.50
N PRO A 265 -2.35 -27.56 24.23
CA PRO A 265 -2.29 -27.59 25.69
C PRO A 265 -1.22 -28.57 26.15
N ASP A 266 -0.32 -28.12 27.02
CA ASP A 266 0.61 -29.02 27.70
C ASP A 266 -0.09 -29.85 28.79
N GLU A 267 0.64 -30.79 29.40
CA GLU A 267 0.14 -31.66 30.49
C GLU A 267 -0.41 -30.87 31.69
N ARG A 268 -0.05 -29.59 31.83
CA ARG A 268 -0.49 -28.69 32.90
C ARG A 268 -1.69 -27.84 32.47
N GLY A 269 -2.23 -28.07 31.27
CA GLY A 269 -3.32 -27.31 30.67
C GLY A 269 -2.91 -25.92 30.17
N ILE A 270 -1.60 -25.62 30.09
CA ILE A 270 -1.11 -24.34 29.60
C ILE A 270 -1.01 -24.43 28.07
N HIS A 271 -1.73 -23.56 27.40
CA HIS A 271 -1.71 -23.50 25.95
C HIS A 271 -0.37 -22.95 25.46
N GLN A 272 0.30 -23.72 24.61
CA GLN A 272 1.53 -23.33 23.90
C GLN A 272 1.17 -22.94 22.47
N LYS A 273 1.78 -21.87 21.95
CA LYS A 273 1.54 -21.43 20.57
C LYS A 273 2.18 -22.38 19.59
N LEU A 274 1.40 -22.86 18.61
CA LEU A 274 1.87 -23.64 17.48
C LEU A 274 2.17 -22.74 16.29
N LEU A 275 3.37 -22.88 15.73
CA LEU A 275 3.79 -22.20 14.51
C LEU A 275 3.48 -23.05 13.27
N PRO A 276 3.34 -22.43 12.08
CA PRO A 276 3.13 -23.17 10.84
C PRO A 276 4.13 -24.31 10.64
N ALA A 277 5.43 -24.05 10.82
CA ALA A 277 6.49 -25.06 10.70
C ALA A 277 6.28 -26.29 11.60
N GLN A 278 5.73 -26.11 12.80
CA GLN A 278 5.45 -27.21 13.73
C GLN A 278 4.23 -28.01 13.31
N LEU A 279 3.22 -27.36 12.71
CA LEU A 279 2.10 -28.05 12.10
C LEU A 279 2.54 -28.88 10.88
N GLU A 280 3.52 -28.40 10.10
CA GLU A 280 4.09 -29.19 9.00
C GLU A 280 4.83 -30.44 9.51
N GLU A 281 5.58 -30.31 10.61
CA GLU A 281 6.29 -31.42 11.25
C GLU A 281 5.31 -32.46 11.82
N ILE A 282 4.20 -32.01 12.41
CA ILE A 282 3.11 -32.88 12.87
C ILE A 282 2.48 -33.62 11.68
N VAL A 283 2.14 -32.93 10.59
CA VAL A 283 1.60 -33.58 9.37
C VAL A 283 2.59 -34.58 8.79
N GLY A 284 3.88 -34.24 8.77
CA GLY A 284 4.95 -35.15 8.34
C GLY A 284 5.00 -36.41 9.19
N HIS A 285 4.85 -36.28 10.50
CA HIS A 285 4.79 -37.43 11.41
C HIS A 285 3.55 -38.30 11.16
N ILE A 286 2.37 -37.69 11.02
CA ILE A 286 1.12 -38.40 10.74
C ILE A 286 1.23 -39.21 9.45
N LYS A 287 1.85 -38.65 8.40
CA LYS A 287 2.10 -39.36 7.15
C LYS A 287 3.11 -40.50 7.29
N ALA A 288 4.12 -40.34 8.14
CA ALA A 288 5.12 -41.37 8.40
C ALA A 288 4.55 -42.56 9.21
N THR A 289 3.45 -42.35 9.94
CA THR A 289 2.73 -43.40 10.69
C THR A 289 1.64 -44.11 9.88
N MET A 290 1.40 -43.70 8.62
CA MET A 290 0.42 -44.37 7.74
C MET A 290 0.92 -45.74 7.31
N ASN A 291 0.04 -46.75 7.36
CA ASN A 291 0.33 -48.05 6.77
C ASN A 291 0.17 -48.02 5.24
N GLU A 292 0.89 -48.88 4.51
CA GLU A 292 0.74 -49.01 3.06
C GLU A 292 -0.70 -49.41 2.68
N GLY A 293 -1.46 -48.45 2.14
CA GLY A 293 -2.84 -48.67 1.66
C GLY A 293 -3.93 -47.91 2.42
N GLU A 294 -3.62 -47.25 3.54
CA GLU A 294 -4.57 -46.37 4.23
C GLU A 294 -4.76 -45.06 3.45
N THR A 295 -6.02 -44.65 3.25
CA THR A 295 -6.29 -43.35 2.63
C THR A 295 -6.12 -42.26 3.68
N GLU A 296 -5.74 -41.05 3.25
CA GLU A 296 -5.54 -39.94 4.18
C GLU A 296 -6.79 -39.71 5.04
N GLU A 297 -7.98 -39.94 4.50
CA GLU A 297 -9.30 -39.78 5.13
C GLU A 297 -9.55 -40.72 6.32
N ASP A 298 -8.88 -41.88 6.37
CA ASP A 298 -9.06 -42.92 7.39
C ASP A 298 -8.18 -42.72 8.64
N ILE A 299 -7.21 -41.81 8.57
CA ILE A 299 -6.23 -41.59 9.66
C ILE A 299 -6.83 -40.70 10.74
N ASP A 300 -6.70 -41.12 11.99
CA ASP A 300 -6.99 -40.27 13.13
C ASP A 300 -5.93 -39.18 13.27
N VAL A 301 -6.35 -37.91 13.21
CA VAL A 301 -5.47 -36.74 13.41
C VAL A 301 -5.21 -36.46 14.90
N ARG A 302 -5.83 -37.20 15.82
CA ARG A 302 -5.61 -37.10 17.27
C ARG A 302 -4.40 -37.90 17.73
N ILE A 303 -3.28 -37.71 17.04
CA ILE A 303 -2.02 -38.37 17.39
C ILE A 303 -1.31 -37.56 18.48
N GLU A 304 -0.68 -38.27 19.41
CA GLU A 304 0.19 -37.67 20.41
C GLU A 304 1.40 -37.03 19.71
N ILE A 305 1.63 -35.74 19.96
CA ILE A 305 2.72 -35.02 19.31
C ILE A 305 4.05 -35.64 19.74
N PRO A 306 4.94 -36.04 18.81
CA PRO A 306 6.23 -36.60 19.15
C PRO A 306 7.06 -35.70 20.10
N PRO A 307 7.83 -36.28 21.05
CA PRO A 307 8.59 -35.53 22.04
C PRO A 307 9.57 -34.50 21.46
N HIS A 308 10.12 -34.76 20.26
CA HIS A 308 11.04 -33.82 19.60
C HIS A 308 10.34 -32.55 19.12
N ILE A 309 9.09 -32.66 18.63
CA ILE A 309 8.26 -31.52 18.23
C ILE A 309 7.82 -30.76 19.48
N ILE A 310 7.44 -31.45 20.57
CA ILE A 310 7.11 -30.83 21.86
C ILE A 310 8.30 -30.01 22.38
N LYS A 311 9.52 -30.56 22.34
CA LYS A 311 10.75 -29.85 22.75
C LYS A 311 10.95 -28.58 21.93
N ASN A 312 10.79 -28.65 20.61
CA ASN A 312 10.88 -27.51 19.70
C ASN A 312 9.81 -26.44 20.03
N ILE A 313 8.57 -26.84 20.30
CA ILE A 313 7.48 -25.94 20.73
C ILE A 313 7.86 -25.21 22.01
N LEU A 314 8.35 -25.92 23.02
CA LEU A 314 8.71 -25.32 24.32
C LEU A 314 9.90 -24.37 24.21
N GLU A 315 10.95 -24.73 23.45
CA GLU A 315 12.12 -23.87 23.24
C GLU A 315 11.77 -22.56 22.51
N ASN A 316 10.95 -22.64 21.46
CA ASN A 316 10.52 -21.46 20.70
C ASN A 316 9.60 -20.54 21.53
N ASN A 317 8.78 -21.11 22.41
CA ASN A 317 7.96 -20.30 23.33
C ASN A 317 8.81 -19.66 24.44
N ARG A 318 9.88 -20.31 24.93
CA ARG A 318 10.83 -19.71 25.88
C ARG A 318 11.59 -18.53 25.27
N LYS A 319 12.11 -18.67 24.04
CA LYS A 319 12.80 -17.58 23.33
C LYS A 319 11.92 -16.35 23.15
N ARG A 320 10.63 -16.52 22.85
CA ARG A 320 9.69 -15.41 22.70
C ARG A 320 9.24 -14.75 24.00
N LYS A 321 9.31 -15.46 25.14
CA LYS A 321 9.06 -14.83 26.46
C LYS A 321 10.21 -13.92 26.91
N ALA A 322 11.42 -14.11 26.38
CA ALA A 322 12.52 -13.19 26.59
C ALA A 322 12.38 -11.90 25.76
N ASP A 323 11.71 -11.99 24.60
CA ASP A 323 11.55 -10.90 23.62
C ASP A 323 10.21 -10.14 23.76
N GLY A 324 9.32 -10.61 24.65
CA GLY A 324 7.94 -10.15 24.78
C GLY A 324 7.70 -8.99 25.76
N SER A 325 8.74 -8.21 26.10
CA SER A 325 8.63 -7.07 27.03
C SER A 325 8.71 -5.71 26.33
N ILE A 326 8.09 -5.53 25.16
CA ILE A 326 7.76 -4.19 24.65
C ILE A 326 6.37 -4.27 24.02
N ASP A 327 5.39 -3.77 24.75
CA ASP A 327 4.02 -3.69 24.30
C ASP A 327 3.83 -2.45 23.41
N HIS A 328 2.92 -2.63 22.45
CA HIS A 328 2.13 -1.61 21.79
C HIS A 328 2.69 -0.79 20.61
N ARG A 329 2.08 -1.15 19.47
CA ARG A 329 1.27 -0.31 18.57
C ARG A 329 1.94 0.20 17.29
N GLN A 330 1.16 -0.06 16.24
CA GLN A 330 1.10 0.64 14.95
C GLN A 330 2.09 0.18 13.89
N CYS A 331 1.61 -0.81 13.13
CA CYS A 331 1.39 -0.69 11.68
C CYS A 331 2.15 0.44 10.99
N LYS A 332 2.99 0.07 10.02
CA LYS A 332 2.91 0.66 8.68
C LYS A 332 3.37 -0.31 7.62
N ALA A 333 2.43 -0.61 6.74
CA ALA A 333 2.69 -1.13 5.42
C ALA A 333 3.30 -0.01 4.55
N HIS A 334 4.33 -0.42 3.81
CA HIS A 334 4.68 -0.03 2.46
C HIS A 334 5.05 1.44 2.15
N ALA A 335 6.35 1.61 1.89
CA ALA A 335 6.84 2.58 0.91
C ALA A 335 7.31 1.83 -0.34
N SER A 336 6.75 2.19 -1.49
CA SER A 336 7.38 2.15 -2.81
C SER A 336 7.42 3.62 -3.22
N SER A 337 8.58 4.28 -3.25
CA SER A 337 9.45 4.40 -4.44
C SER A 337 8.65 4.75 -5.70
N TYR A 338 8.99 5.84 -6.39
CA TYR A 338 10.25 5.90 -7.12
C TYR A 338 10.68 7.35 -7.47
N ASN A 339 12.00 7.55 -7.39
CA ASN A 339 12.75 8.48 -8.23
C ASN A 339 12.67 8.03 -9.70
N ARG A 340 12.95 8.96 -10.62
CA ARG A 340 13.70 8.63 -11.83
C ARG A 340 14.83 9.62 -12.05
N CYS A 341 15.97 9.06 -12.45
CA CYS A 341 17.18 9.72 -12.91
C CYS A 341 17.51 9.10 -14.27
N CYS A 342 18.22 9.84 -15.11
CA CYS A 342 18.64 9.45 -16.46
C CYS A 342 20.03 8.80 -16.46
N ASP A 343 20.25 7.95 -17.46
CA ASP A 343 21.50 7.24 -17.81
C ASP A 343 22.60 8.23 -18.25
N THR A 344 23.91 7.93 -18.30
CA THR A 344 24.61 6.79 -18.92
C THR A 344 26.10 6.83 -18.52
N ALA A 345 26.76 5.67 -18.68
CA ALA A 345 28.19 5.43 -18.90
C ALA A 345 29.00 4.73 -17.78
N GLU A 346 29.57 3.61 -18.20
CA GLU A 346 30.64 2.77 -17.64
C GLU A 346 30.34 1.96 -16.38
N MET A 347 30.27 0.64 -16.57
CA MET A 347 30.37 -0.35 -15.51
C MET A 347 31.80 -0.44 -14.99
N PRO A 348 31.97 -0.37 -13.66
CA PRO A 348 32.91 -1.24 -12.97
C PRO A 348 32.14 -2.30 -12.17
N THR A 349 32.73 -3.48 -12.16
CA THR A 349 32.46 -4.66 -11.34
C THR A 349 31.65 -4.42 -10.06
N VAL A 350 30.58 -5.20 -9.92
CA VAL A 350 29.78 -5.36 -8.71
C VAL A 350 30.68 -5.89 -7.59
N GLU A 351 31.25 -4.98 -6.79
CA GLU A 351 31.74 -5.33 -5.46
C GLU A 351 30.53 -5.50 -4.55
N LYS A 352 30.35 -6.73 -4.05
CA LYS A 352 29.44 -7.01 -2.93
C LYS A 352 29.77 -6.05 -1.78
N PRO A 353 28.79 -5.37 -1.16
CA PRO A 353 29.04 -4.59 0.05
C PRO A 353 29.63 -5.54 1.10
N GLY A 354 30.89 -5.28 1.48
CA GLY A 354 31.66 -6.11 2.38
C GLY A 354 30.94 -6.27 3.72
N ASP A 355 30.83 -7.52 4.16
CA ASP A 355 30.44 -7.84 5.52
C ASP A 355 31.55 -7.31 6.44
N VAL A 356 31.19 -6.43 7.37
CA VAL A 356 32.15 -5.84 8.31
C VAL A 356 32.29 -6.81 9.48
N GLU A 357 33.36 -7.60 9.47
CA GLU A 357 33.72 -8.48 10.56
C GLU A 357 34.38 -7.67 11.69
N GLY A 358 33.76 -7.65 12.87
CA GLY A 358 34.24 -6.93 14.06
C GLY A 358 33.12 -6.48 14.99
N ASP A 359 33.49 -5.92 16.16
CA ASP A 359 32.53 -5.29 17.05
C ASP A 359 31.92 -4.04 16.39
N ARG A 360 30.60 -4.07 16.21
CA ARG A 360 29.84 -3.07 15.45
C ARG A 360 29.90 -1.69 16.07
N GLN A 361 29.97 -1.63 17.41
CA GLN A 361 30.11 -0.38 18.13
C GLN A 361 31.51 0.22 17.92
N ALA A 362 32.56 -0.58 18.15
CA ALA A 362 33.94 -0.15 17.91
C ALA A 362 34.15 0.35 16.45
N MET A 363 33.56 -0.32 15.46
CA MET A 363 33.61 0.11 14.06
C MET A 363 33.00 1.50 13.83
N LEU A 364 31.89 1.80 14.50
CA LEU A 364 31.25 3.11 14.41
C LEU A 364 32.09 4.18 15.09
N GLU A 365 32.67 3.87 16.25
CA GLU A 365 33.57 4.77 17.00
C GLU A 365 34.84 5.09 16.18
N ASP A 366 35.46 4.08 15.57
CA ASP A 366 36.59 4.23 14.65
C ASP A 366 36.25 5.18 13.49
N TYR A 367 35.08 5.00 12.88
CA TYR A 367 34.61 5.86 11.80
C TYR A 367 34.42 7.31 12.26
N CYS A 368 33.82 7.50 13.43
CA CYS A 368 33.60 8.82 14.03
C CYS A 368 34.95 9.54 14.27
N ASN A 369 35.94 8.82 14.80
CA ASN A 369 37.28 9.34 15.04
C ASN A 369 38.01 9.67 13.73
N TRP A 370 37.95 8.76 12.75
CA TRP A 370 38.52 8.99 11.42
C TRP A 370 37.89 10.24 10.77
N GLY A 371 36.57 10.40 10.83
CA GLY A 371 35.87 11.55 10.24
C GLY A 371 36.30 12.89 10.84
N LEU A 372 36.57 12.94 12.15
CA LEU A 372 37.09 14.13 12.82
C LEU A 372 38.55 14.43 12.46
N ALA A 373 39.36 13.40 12.19
CA ALA A 373 40.74 13.56 11.78
C ALA A 373 40.89 14.13 10.35
N GLN A 374 39.86 13.99 9.50
CA GLN A 374 39.86 14.50 8.13
C GLN A 374 39.57 16.00 8.02
N VAL A 375 39.34 16.71 9.13
CA VAL A 375 38.82 18.09 9.11
C VAL A 375 39.63 19.00 10.02
N GLU A 376 40.21 20.05 9.43
CA GLU A 376 40.99 21.07 10.15
C GLU A 376 40.11 22.20 10.71
N SER A 377 38.94 22.46 10.10
CA SER A 377 38.03 23.53 10.53
C SER A 377 37.28 23.18 11.82
N GLU A 378 37.44 24.01 12.85
CA GLU A 378 36.76 23.83 14.15
C GLU A 378 35.23 23.87 14.02
N ARG A 379 34.70 24.78 13.20
CA ARG A 379 33.25 24.86 12.94
C ARG A 379 32.71 23.57 12.32
N TRP A 380 33.48 22.97 11.41
CA TRP A 380 33.08 21.75 10.73
C TRP A 380 33.25 20.51 11.62
N ARG A 381 34.30 20.50 12.45
CA ARG A 381 34.53 19.51 13.51
C ARG A 381 33.37 19.45 14.50
N GLN A 382 32.91 20.59 15.00
CA GLN A 382 31.75 20.67 15.91
C GLN A 382 30.48 20.11 15.26
N ALA A 383 30.22 20.45 14.00
CA ALA A 383 29.05 19.95 13.29
C ALA A 383 29.11 18.41 13.08
N LEU A 384 30.29 17.86 12.81
CA LEU A 384 30.51 16.42 12.72
C LEU A 384 30.39 15.72 14.09
N GLN A 385 30.84 16.34 15.18
CA GLN A 385 30.67 15.79 16.53
C GLN A 385 29.19 15.60 16.88
N ILE A 386 28.33 16.54 16.49
CA ILE A 386 26.87 16.40 16.68
C ILE A 386 26.35 15.20 15.88
N ALA A 387 26.80 15.02 14.63
CA ALA A 387 26.43 13.87 13.82
C ALA A 387 26.91 12.54 14.42
N ASN A 388 28.14 12.49 14.92
CA ASN A 388 28.73 11.32 15.59
C ASN A 388 27.91 10.94 16.83
N GLN A 389 27.55 11.93 17.66
CA GLN A 389 26.76 11.69 18.87
C GLN A 389 25.37 11.14 18.54
N VAL A 390 24.73 11.66 17.48
CA VAL A 390 23.45 11.13 17.01
C VAL A 390 23.59 9.69 16.53
N ALA A 391 24.65 9.37 15.78
CA ALA A 391 24.88 8.00 15.30
C ALA A 391 25.08 7.01 16.46
N ILE A 392 25.89 7.37 17.46
CA ILE A 392 26.14 6.55 18.65
C ILE A 392 24.86 6.38 19.48
N ASN A 393 24.15 7.47 19.77
CA ASN A 393 22.94 7.44 20.61
C ASN A 393 21.76 6.70 19.95
N GLN A 394 21.73 6.66 18.61
CA GLN A 394 20.70 5.96 17.85
C GLN A 394 21.15 4.57 17.38
N PHE A 395 22.31 4.09 17.85
CA PHE A 395 22.87 2.77 17.54
C PHE A 395 23.00 2.50 16.03
N LEU A 396 23.38 3.53 15.26
CA LEU A 396 23.47 3.45 13.80
C LEU A 396 24.78 2.81 13.36
N GLU A 397 24.85 1.48 13.36
CA GLU A 397 26.00 0.75 12.82
C GLU A 397 26.22 1.06 11.31
N LEU A 398 27.48 1.03 10.87
CA LEU A 398 27.88 1.44 9.51
C LEU A 398 27.14 0.65 8.41
N ASN A 399 26.86 -0.63 8.63
CA ASN A 399 26.13 -1.47 7.68
C ASN A 399 24.67 -1.03 7.53
N THR A 400 23.99 -0.77 8.65
CA THR A 400 22.63 -0.22 8.64
C THR A 400 22.59 1.14 7.93
N ILE A 401 23.61 1.99 8.13
CA ILE A 401 23.70 3.27 7.44
C ILE A 401 23.86 3.08 5.92
N LEU A 402 24.67 2.12 5.48
CA LEU A 402 24.86 1.81 4.06
C LEU A 402 23.62 1.18 3.40
N GLN A 403 22.84 0.39 4.14
CA GLN A 403 21.60 -0.22 3.66
C GLN A 403 20.46 0.80 3.54
N HIS A 404 20.43 1.80 4.44
CA HIS A 404 19.34 2.78 4.52
C HIS A 404 19.85 4.23 4.61
N PRO A 405 20.63 4.71 3.62
CA PRO A 405 21.30 6.01 3.70
C PRO A 405 20.32 7.18 3.81
N LYS A 406 19.20 7.14 3.07
CA LYS A 406 18.18 8.19 3.10
C LYS A 406 17.51 8.29 4.49
N VAL A 407 17.18 7.15 5.08
CA VAL A 407 16.53 7.08 6.41
C VAL A 407 17.45 7.65 7.48
N VAL A 408 18.75 7.34 7.41
CA VAL A 408 19.75 7.87 8.35
C VAL A 408 19.95 9.37 8.18
N VAL A 409 20.00 9.89 6.96
CA VAL A 409 20.09 11.33 6.71
C VAL A 409 18.89 12.06 7.31
N ASP A 410 17.68 11.58 7.06
CA ASP A 410 16.46 12.19 7.60
C ASP A 410 16.43 12.15 9.13
N LEU A 411 16.89 11.03 9.73
CA LEU A 411 17.02 10.87 11.18
C LEU A 411 18.04 11.87 11.76
N MET A 412 19.20 12.04 11.12
CA MET A 412 20.22 12.99 11.56
C MET A 412 19.72 14.43 11.48
N VAL A 413 19.06 14.81 10.38
CA VAL A 413 18.45 16.14 10.22
C VAL A 413 17.39 16.40 11.28
N LYS A 414 16.54 15.40 11.58
CA LYS A 414 15.56 15.49 12.68
C LYS A 414 16.21 15.70 14.04
N ASN A 415 17.43 15.18 14.23
CA ASN A 415 18.24 15.38 15.44
C ASN A 415 19.16 16.61 15.35
N LYS A 416 18.80 17.62 14.53
CA LYS A 416 19.49 18.92 14.40
C LYS A 416 20.91 18.84 13.80
N VAL A 417 21.24 17.75 13.11
CA VAL A 417 22.46 17.71 12.28
C VAL A 417 22.20 18.51 11.00
N ALA A 418 23.14 19.36 10.60
CA ALA A 418 23.02 20.11 9.35
C ALA A 418 22.90 19.15 8.15
N PRO A 419 21.99 19.38 7.18
CA PRO A 419 21.76 18.45 6.07
C PRO A 419 23.02 18.08 5.27
N GLY A 420 23.90 19.06 5.02
CA GLY A 420 25.18 18.81 4.34
C GLY A 420 26.10 17.89 5.13
N ILE A 421 26.13 18.02 6.46
CA ILE A 421 26.92 17.17 7.34
C ILE A 421 26.34 15.75 7.40
N ALA A 422 25.02 15.61 7.46
CA ALA A 422 24.35 14.30 7.41
C ALA A 422 24.65 13.55 6.10
N LEU A 423 24.56 14.24 4.95
CA LEU A 423 24.91 13.67 3.65
C LEU A 423 26.40 13.27 3.56
N GLN A 424 27.29 14.13 4.05
CA GLN A 424 28.73 13.85 4.10
C GLN A 424 29.02 12.65 4.99
N PHE A 425 28.41 12.58 6.19
CA PHE A 425 28.58 11.49 7.14
C PHE A 425 28.17 10.15 6.53
N VAL A 426 27.09 10.07 5.76
CA VAL A 426 26.69 8.81 5.12
C VAL A 426 27.59 8.46 3.93
N SER A 427 27.96 9.46 3.12
CA SER A 427 28.75 9.25 1.90
C SER A 427 30.19 8.80 2.18
N ASN A 428 30.76 9.25 3.30
CA ASN A 428 32.16 8.98 3.65
C ASN A 428 32.41 7.57 4.18
N ILE A 429 31.39 6.79 4.53
CA ILE A 429 31.54 5.43 5.06
C ILE A 429 32.26 4.52 4.06
N LYS A 430 31.93 4.63 2.76
CA LYS A 430 32.62 3.87 1.70
C LYS A 430 34.08 4.30 1.54
N LYS A 431 34.40 5.58 1.79
CA LYS A 431 35.78 6.08 1.77
C LYS A 431 36.56 5.50 2.94
N PHE A 432 36.01 5.54 4.15
CA PHE A 432 36.60 4.95 5.34
C PHE A 432 36.89 3.45 5.18
N GLN A 433 35.94 2.67 4.65
CA GLN A 433 36.15 1.23 4.41
C GLN A 433 37.32 0.95 3.46
N ARG A 434 37.46 1.74 2.39
CA ARG A 434 38.57 1.59 1.43
C ARG A 434 39.93 1.97 2.01
N GLU A 435 39.99 2.91 2.95
CA GLU A 435 41.23 3.31 3.61
C GLU A 435 41.65 2.31 4.69
N ARG A 436 40.68 1.76 5.43
CA ARG A 436 40.93 0.70 6.41
C ARG A 436 41.40 -0.61 5.77
N GLY A 437 40.87 -0.99 4.60
CA GLY A 437 41.30 -2.19 3.87
C GLY A 437 42.67 -2.08 3.20
N LYS A 438 43.32 -0.91 3.25
CA LYS A 438 44.68 -0.66 2.72
C LYS A 438 45.74 -0.57 3.83
N SER A 439 45.32 -0.59 5.08
CA SER A 439 46.19 -0.58 6.26
C SER A 439 46.26 -1.96 6.88
#